data_AF-X1T671-F1
#
_entry.id   AF-X1T671-F1
#
_cell.length_a   1.000
_cell.length_b   1.000
_cell.length_c   1.000
_cell.angle_alpha   90.00
_cell.angle_beta   90.00
_cell.angle_gamma   90.00
#
_symmetry.space_group_name_H-M   'P 1'
#
loop_
_entity.id
_entity.type
_entity.pdbx_description
1 polymer ?
#
loop_
_entity_poly.entity_id
_entity_poly.type
_entity_poly.pdbx_seq_one_letter_code
_entity_poly.pdbx_strand_id
1 'polypeptide(L)'
;MYHKLLVDLAQKLIEITPGNFPKKVTFGLSGSDANDGAIKLARAYTGRSKIISFIRSYHGSTYGAITLSGISLDMSRKIGPLLPEIYHMPFPDTYRNPLGGAPEDAGKNCLDYLKYAFENFLPPDEVAAVIIEPIQGDAGIVVPPKDYMQQLFALCKENGILFISEEVQQGMGRTGKWFGIQHFGIEPDIIIMAKALASGMPLS
;
A
#
# COMPACT_ATOMS: atom_id res chain seq x y z
N MET A 1 6.78 -13.06 26.29
CA MET A 1 6.06 -12.42 27.40
C MET A 1 4.83 -11.76 26.78
N TYR A 2 3.69 -12.45 26.74
CA TYR A 2 2.48 -11.93 26.09
C TYR A 2 1.60 -11.23 27.12
N HIS A 3 1.25 -9.98 26.86
CA HIS A 3 0.32 -9.21 27.66
C HIS A 3 -1.10 -9.46 27.15
N LYS A 4 -2.06 -9.76 28.03
CA LYS A 4 -3.44 -10.11 27.65
C LYS A 4 -4.07 -9.11 26.70
N LEU A 5 -3.94 -7.80 26.98
CA LEU A 5 -4.51 -6.75 26.13
C LEU A 5 -4.00 -6.77 24.68
N LEU A 6 -2.74 -7.17 24.45
CA LEU A 6 -2.20 -7.27 23.08
C LEU A 6 -2.78 -8.47 22.35
N VAL A 7 -3.06 -9.57 23.05
CA VAL A 7 -3.71 -10.75 22.47
C VAL A 7 -5.15 -10.42 22.10
N ASP A 8 -5.89 -9.79 23.02
CA ASP A 8 -7.29 -9.39 22.79
C ASP A 8 -7.38 -8.41 21.60
N LEU A 9 -6.48 -7.43 21.52
CA LEU A 9 -6.39 -6.51 20.38
C LEU A 9 -6.07 -7.25 19.08
N ALA A 10 -5.06 -8.13 19.08
CA ALA A 10 -4.69 -8.89 17.89
C ALA A 10 -5.85 -9.75 17.38
N GLN A 11 -6.59 -10.42 18.28
CA GLN A 11 -7.79 -11.17 17.92
C GLN A 11 -8.84 -10.28 17.27
N LYS A 12 -9.09 -9.08 17.84
CA LYS A 12 -10.07 -8.15 17.28
C LYS A 12 -9.65 -7.64 15.90
N LEU A 13 -8.37 -7.33 15.69
CA LEU A 13 -7.84 -6.91 14.40
C LEU A 13 -8.00 -8.00 13.33
N ILE A 14 -7.76 -9.27 13.68
CA ILE A 14 -7.97 -10.41 12.79
C ILE A 14 -9.45 -10.55 12.39
N GLU A 15 -10.38 -10.32 13.33
CA GLU A 15 -11.82 -10.37 13.11
C GLU A 15 -12.31 -9.28 12.14
N ILE A 16 -11.85 -8.03 12.30
CA ILE A 16 -12.38 -6.89 11.52
C ILE A 16 -11.74 -6.74 10.13
N THR A 17 -10.54 -7.30 9.93
CA THR A 17 -9.83 -7.23 8.65
C THR A 17 -10.50 -8.11 7.59
N PRO A 18 -10.61 -7.67 6.33
CA PRO A 18 -11.21 -8.47 5.26
C PRO A 18 -10.48 -9.81 5.04
N GLY A 19 -11.20 -10.79 4.49
CA GLY A 19 -10.70 -12.14 4.21
C GLY A 19 -11.03 -13.18 5.27
N ASN A 20 -11.26 -14.42 4.82
CA ASN A 20 -11.58 -15.57 5.68
C ASN A 20 -10.42 -16.56 5.86
N PHE A 21 -9.19 -16.14 5.53
CA PHE A 21 -7.98 -16.94 5.72
C PHE A 21 -7.33 -16.69 7.10
N PRO A 22 -6.45 -17.60 7.58
CA PRO A 22 -5.70 -17.38 8.81
C PRO A 22 -4.79 -16.15 8.72
N LYS A 23 -4.84 -15.28 9.74
CA LYS A 23 -4.07 -14.03 9.80
C LYS A 23 -3.25 -13.95 11.09
N LYS A 24 -2.23 -13.11 11.08
CA LYS A 24 -1.42 -12.75 12.25
C LYS A 24 -1.23 -11.24 12.31
N VAL A 25 -0.95 -10.74 13.50
CA VAL A 25 -0.68 -9.32 13.74
C VAL A 25 0.75 -9.19 14.26
N THR A 26 1.47 -8.22 13.72
CA THR A 26 2.71 -7.69 14.31
C THR A 26 2.43 -6.24 14.69
N PHE A 27 3.00 -5.79 15.80
CA PHE A 27 2.79 -4.43 16.30
C PHE A 27 4.05 -3.59 16.12
N GLY A 28 3.84 -2.31 15.87
CA GLY A 28 4.86 -1.27 15.89
C GLY A 28 4.38 -0.03 16.65
N LEU A 29 5.00 1.12 16.37
CA LEU A 29 4.69 2.38 17.03
C LEU A 29 4.28 3.48 16.05
N SER A 30 4.43 3.26 14.74
CA SER A 30 4.19 4.25 13.70
C SER A 30 3.82 3.61 12.38
N GLY A 31 3.05 4.32 11.54
CA GLY A 31 2.79 3.87 10.17
C GLY A 31 4.08 3.67 9.36
N SER A 32 5.13 4.44 9.66
CA SER A 32 6.44 4.31 9.02
C SER A 32 7.08 2.94 9.31
N ASP A 33 7.15 2.51 10.57
CA ASP A 33 7.75 1.21 10.91
C ASP A 33 6.92 0.02 10.43
N ALA A 34 5.60 0.18 10.31
CA ALA A 34 4.72 -0.85 9.79
C ALA A 34 4.90 -1.01 8.27
N ASN A 35 5.11 0.08 7.54
CA ASN A 35 5.54 0.05 6.13
C ASN A 35 6.91 -0.63 5.98
N ASP A 36 7.91 -0.29 6.81
CA ASP A 36 9.21 -0.98 6.81
C ASP A 36 9.07 -2.48 7.11
N GLY A 37 8.18 -2.86 8.03
CA GLY A 37 7.85 -4.25 8.36
C GLY A 37 7.20 -4.99 7.18
N ALA A 38 6.27 -4.34 6.49
CA ALA A 38 5.61 -4.88 5.30
C ALA A 38 6.60 -5.15 4.17
N ILE A 39 7.56 -4.25 3.92
CA ILE A 39 8.66 -4.47 2.95
C ILE A 39 9.44 -5.74 3.33
N LYS A 40 9.84 -5.87 4.60
CA LYS A 40 10.61 -7.03 5.07
C LYS A 40 9.82 -8.33 4.92
N LEU A 41 8.56 -8.36 5.32
CA LEU A 41 7.69 -9.52 5.21
C LEU A 41 7.50 -9.94 3.75
N ALA A 42 7.23 -8.98 2.86
CA ALA A 42 7.03 -9.27 1.45
C ALA A 42 8.28 -9.85 0.78
N ARG A 43 9.44 -9.22 1.00
CA ARG A 43 10.72 -9.70 0.47
C ARG A 43 11.08 -11.08 1.02
N ALA A 44 10.92 -11.29 2.33
CA ALA A 44 11.24 -12.56 2.97
C ALA A 44 10.30 -13.69 2.52
N TYR A 45 9.01 -13.41 2.34
CA TYR A 45 8.03 -14.41 1.92
C TYR A 45 8.22 -14.83 0.46
N THR A 46 8.43 -13.86 -0.43
CA THR A 46 8.52 -14.12 -1.88
C THR A 46 9.91 -14.49 -2.35
N GLY A 47 10.96 -14.12 -1.60
CA GLY A 47 12.35 -14.18 -2.06
C GLY A 47 12.70 -13.13 -3.12
N ARG A 48 11.79 -12.18 -3.38
CA ARG A 48 11.91 -11.15 -4.41
C ARG A 48 12.31 -9.81 -3.78
N SER A 49 13.00 -8.95 -4.52
CA SER A 49 13.53 -7.69 -3.98
C SER A 49 12.69 -6.46 -4.32
N LYS A 50 11.99 -6.47 -5.47
CA LYS A 50 11.36 -5.26 -6.00
C LYS A 50 10.02 -4.96 -5.35
N ILE A 51 9.75 -3.69 -5.06
CA ILE A 51 8.49 -3.22 -4.51
C ILE A 51 7.95 -2.11 -5.40
N ILE A 52 6.65 -2.14 -5.65
CA ILE A 52 5.94 -1.09 -6.36
C ILE A 52 5.20 -0.22 -5.34
N SER A 53 5.39 1.09 -5.46
CA SER A 53 4.57 2.11 -4.80
C SER A 53 4.10 3.12 -5.85
N PHE A 54 3.49 4.22 -5.43
CA PHE A 54 2.79 5.13 -6.32
C PHE A 54 3.27 6.56 -6.22
N ILE A 55 3.30 7.26 -7.35
CA ILE A 55 3.52 8.70 -7.38
C ILE A 55 2.45 9.38 -6.52
N ARG A 56 2.84 10.41 -5.75
CA ARG A 56 2.01 11.12 -4.76
C ARG A 56 1.59 10.30 -3.53
N SER A 57 2.14 9.10 -3.31
CA SER A 57 1.88 8.34 -2.07
C SER A 57 2.55 8.97 -0.85
N TYR A 58 1.98 8.73 0.34
CA TYR A 58 2.64 8.97 1.62
C TYR A 58 2.60 7.72 2.49
N HIS A 59 3.79 7.16 2.77
CA HIS A 59 3.95 5.92 3.53
C HIS A 59 4.76 6.09 4.82
N GLY A 60 5.26 7.29 5.10
CA GLY A 60 5.96 7.62 6.35
C GLY A 60 7.35 8.21 6.13
N SER A 61 8.20 8.14 7.17
CA SER A 61 9.48 8.87 7.22
C SER A 61 10.66 8.09 7.81
N THR A 62 10.52 6.78 8.04
CA THR A 62 11.68 5.87 8.15
C THR A 62 12.30 5.66 6.76
N TYR A 63 13.54 5.18 6.66
CA TYR A 63 14.21 5.06 5.36
C TYR A 63 13.47 4.14 4.36
N GLY A 64 12.78 3.08 4.80
CA GLY A 64 11.96 2.28 3.90
C GLY A 64 10.70 3.03 3.46
N ALA A 65 9.88 3.44 4.42
CA ALA A 65 8.66 4.21 4.23
C ALA A 65 8.82 5.50 3.42
N ILE A 66 9.90 6.26 3.66
CA ILE A 66 10.19 7.51 2.96
C ILE A 66 10.56 7.25 1.50
N THR A 67 11.17 6.09 1.21
CA THR A 67 11.46 5.67 -0.17
C THR A 67 10.20 5.25 -0.90
N LEU A 68 9.26 4.58 -0.21
CA LEU A 68 7.95 4.28 -0.78
C LEU A 68 7.16 5.56 -1.10
N SER A 69 7.32 6.61 -0.28
CA SER A 69 6.59 7.86 -0.44
C SER A 69 6.97 8.62 -1.72
N GLY A 70 5.99 9.19 -2.41
CA GLY A 70 6.14 9.94 -3.65
C GLY A 70 5.47 11.32 -3.65
N ILE A 71 5.12 11.87 -2.48
CA ILE A 71 4.33 13.10 -2.34
C ILE A 71 5.12 14.42 -2.29
N SER A 72 6.37 14.39 -1.79
CA SER A 72 7.16 15.61 -1.61
C SER A 72 8.63 15.40 -1.96
N LEU A 73 9.21 16.36 -2.68
CA LEU A 73 10.63 16.36 -3.02
C LEU A 73 11.53 16.53 -1.80
N ASP A 74 11.05 17.20 -0.75
CA ASP A 74 11.84 17.42 0.47
C ASP A 74 11.98 16.14 1.31
N MET A 75 11.14 15.12 1.05
CA MET A 75 11.30 13.80 1.64
C MET A 75 12.49 13.01 1.05
N SER A 76 13.10 13.46 -0.06
CA SER A 76 14.25 12.76 -0.67
C SER A 76 15.51 13.62 -0.81
N ARG A 77 15.36 14.95 -0.87
CA ARG A 77 16.49 15.87 -0.99
C ARG A 77 17.48 15.72 0.17
N LYS A 78 18.77 15.64 -0.18
CA LYS A 78 19.93 15.68 0.74
C LYS A 78 20.11 14.49 1.69
N ILE A 79 19.25 13.48 1.66
CA ILE A 79 19.29 12.33 2.59
C ILE A 79 19.59 10.98 1.91
N GLY A 80 19.77 10.99 0.59
CA GLY A 80 20.04 9.78 -0.20
C GLY A 80 21.46 9.23 -0.01
N PRO A 81 21.74 8.01 -0.54
CA PRO A 81 20.81 7.16 -1.29
C PRO A 81 19.70 6.57 -0.42
N LEU A 82 18.53 6.38 -1.02
CA LEU A 82 17.35 5.78 -0.40
C LEU A 82 17.32 4.25 -0.59
N LEU A 83 16.26 3.57 -0.14
CA LEU A 83 16.17 2.11 -0.24
C LEU A 83 16.16 1.65 -1.73
N PRO A 84 17.02 0.72 -2.14
CA PRO A 84 17.01 0.24 -3.52
C PRO A 84 15.79 -0.64 -3.82
N GLU A 85 15.53 -0.85 -5.11
CA GLU A 85 14.47 -1.71 -5.65
C GLU A 85 13.04 -1.24 -5.32
N ILE A 86 12.82 0.07 -5.27
CA ILE A 86 11.49 0.69 -5.16
C ILE A 86 11.16 1.39 -6.47
N TYR A 87 9.99 1.10 -7.03
CA TYR A 87 9.53 1.64 -8.31
C TYR A 87 8.19 2.35 -8.14
N HIS A 88 8.13 3.63 -8.49
CA HIS A 88 6.91 4.42 -8.41
C HIS A 88 6.11 4.36 -9.73
N MET A 89 4.90 3.83 -9.65
CA MET A 89 3.93 3.81 -10.75
C MET A 89 2.94 4.99 -10.64
N PRO A 90 2.35 5.46 -11.76
CA PRO A 90 1.32 6.50 -11.71
C PRO A 90 0.06 5.99 -11.00
N PHE A 91 -0.55 6.85 -10.17
CA PHE A 91 -1.83 6.59 -9.51
C PHE A 91 -2.97 7.24 -10.31
N PRO A 92 -4.09 6.56 -10.57
CA PRO A 92 -5.14 7.07 -11.46
C PRO A 92 -5.99 8.15 -10.78
N ASP A 93 -5.58 9.40 -10.97
CA ASP A 93 -6.36 10.60 -10.65
C ASP A 93 -7.28 10.93 -11.84
N THR A 94 -8.58 10.69 -11.69
CA THR A 94 -9.57 10.96 -12.75
C THR A 94 -9.78 12.45 -12.99
N TYR A 95 -9.40 13.33 -12.06
CA TYR A 95 -9.47 14.78 -12.28
C TYR A 95 -8.21 15.29 -13.00
N ARG A 96 -7.05 14.72 -12.69
CA ARG A 96 -5.75 15.07 -13.29
C ARG A 96 -5.02 13.82 -13.76
N ASN A 97 -5.45 13.28 -14.91
CA ASN A 97 -4.88 12.06 -15.46
C ASN A 97 -3.33 12.18 -15.57
N PRO A 98 -2.56 11.38 -14.82
CA PRO A 98 -1.11 11.55 -14.70
C PRO A 98 -0.36 11.27 -16.01
N LEU A 99 -0.98 10.53 -16.93
CA LEU A 99 -0.42 10.17 -18.23
C LEU A 99 -1.07 10.95 -19.39
N GLY A 100 -1.90 11.95 -19.07
CA GLY A 100 -2.73 12.66 -20.04
C GLY A 100 -3.88 11.81 -20.58
N GLY A 101 -4.64 12.39 -21.52
CA GLY A 101 -5.86 11.76 -22.05
C GLY A 101 -7.10 12.09 -21.23
N ALA A 102 -8.20 11.37 -21.51
CA ALA A 102 -9.48 11.65 -20.87
C ALA A 102 -9.49 11.19 -19.39
N PRO A 103 -10.20 11.89 -18.49
CA PRO A 103 -10.45 11.49 -17.10
C PRO A 103 -10.77 10.01 -16.89
N GLU A 104 -11.69 9.47 -17.70
CA GLU A 104 -12.19 8.11 -17.66
C GLU A 104 -11.12 7.07 -17.99
N ASP A 105 -10.09 7.44 -18.75
CA ASP A 105 -9.01 6.55 -19.16
C ASP A 105 -7.89 6.46 -18.12
N ALA A 106 -7.93 7.25 -17.04
CA ALA A 106 -6.84 7.31 -16.05
C ALA A 106 -6.48 5.93 -15.48
N GLY A 107 -7.49 5.13 -15.12
CA GLY A 107 -7.29 3.76 -14.63
C GLY A 107 -6.60 2.88 -15.67
N LYS A 108 -7.14 2.85 -16.90
CA LYS A 108 -6.59 2.05 -18.00
C LYS A 108 -5.14 2.46 -18.31
N ASN A 109 -4.87 3.76 -18.44
CA ASN A 109 -3.55 4.28 -18.77
C ASN A 109 -2.51 3.88 -17.71
N CYS A 110 -2.86 3.97 -16.42
CA CYS A 110 -1.97 3.57 -15.34
C CYS A 110 -1.69 2.05 -15.35
N LEU A 111 -2.68 1.21 -15.66
CA LEU A 111 -2.48 -0.24 -15.80
C LEU A 111 -1.63 -0.59 -17.01
N ASP A 112 -1.86 0.06 -18.15
CA ASP A 112 -1.08 -0.16 -19.36
C ASP A 112 0.38 0.25 -19.16
N TYR A 113 0.64 1.32 -18.41
CA TYR A 113 2.00 1.70 -18.01
C TYR A 113 2.67 0.65 -17.11
N LEU A 114 1.94 0.06 -16.16
CA LEU A 114 2.46 -1.02 -15.33
C LEU A 114 2.79 -2.27 -16.17
N LYS A 115 1.93 -2.66 -17.11
CA LYS A 115 2.19 -3.77 -18.03
C LYS A 115 3.41 -3.49 -18.90
N TYR A 116 3.53 -2.26 -19.43
CA TYR A 116 4.72 -1.82 -20.13
C TYR A 116 5.98 -1.93 -19.26
N ALA A 117 5.92 -1.52 -17.99
CA ALA A 117 7.05 -1.69 -17.07
C ALA A 117 7.44 -3.16 -16.90
N PHE A 118 6.46 -4.05 -16.73
CA PHE A 118 6.68 -5.49 -16.63
C PHE A 118 7.33 -6.11 -17.86
N GLU A 119 7.00 -5.62 -19.05
CA GLU A 119 7.57 -6.09 -20.32
C GLU A 119 8.98 -5.55 -20.59
N ASN A 120 9.42 -4.50 -19.90
CA ASN A 120 10.63 -3.76 -20.29
C ASN A 120 11.73 -3.70 -19.23
N PHE A 121 11.40 -3.37 -17.98
CA PHE A 121 12.42 -3.07 -16.96
C PHE A 121 12.09 -3.56 -15.55
N LEU A 122 10.89 -4.10 -15.33
CA LEU A 122 10.42 -4.52 -14.01
C LEU A 122 9.86 -5.95 -14.08
N PRO A 123 10.71 -7.00 -14.20
CA PRO A 123 10.25 -8.38 -14.30
C PRO A 123 9.28 -8.73 -13.17
N PRO A 124 8.03 -9.14 -13.46
CA PRO A 124 7.00 -9.32 -12.43
C PRO A 124 7.33 -10.47 -11.46
N ASP A 125 8.11 -11.45 -11.89
CA ASP A 125 8.63 -12.56 -11.08
C ASP A 125 9.74 -12.14 -10.10
N GLU A 126 10.24 -10.90 -10.21
CA GLU A 126 11.15 -10.27 -9.25
C GLU A 126 10.47 -9.21 -8.37
N VAL A 127 9.15 -8.98 -8.54
CA VAL A 127 8.36 -8.06 -7.72
C VAL A 127 7.75 -8.81 -6.53
N ALA A 128 8.14 -8.40 -5.33
CA ALA A 128 7.65 -8.95 -4.07
C ALA A 128 6.24 -8.45 -3.74
N ALA A 129 6.00 -7.15 -3.90
CA ALA A 129 4.73 -6.55 -3.54
C ALA A 129 4.40 -5.26 -4.29
N VAL A 130 3.10 -4.99 -4.39
CA VAL A 130 2.52 -3.66 -4.61
C VAL A 130 2.02 -3.13 -3.27
N ILE A 131 2.44 -1.93 -2.89
CA ILE A 131 1.97 -1.22 -1.70
C ILE A 131 1.16 -0.01 -2.15
N ILE A 132 -0.12 0.02 -1.80
CA ILE A 132 -1.07 1.02 -2.30
C ILE A 132 -1.98 1.54 -1.18
N GLU A 133 -2.16 2.86 -1.13
CA GLU A 133 -3.27 3.48 -0.39
C GLU A 133 -4.56 3.25 -1.21
N PRO A 134 -5.63 2.64 -0.66
CA PRO A 134 -6.88 2.45 -1.42
C PRO A 134 -7.49 3.76 -1.91
N ILE A 135 -7.27 4.84 -1.16
CA ILE A 135 -7.56 6.23 -1.50
C ILE A 135 -6.34 7.03 -1.06
N GLN A 136 -5.63 7.68 -1.98
CA GLN A 136 -4.45 8.47 -1.60
C GLN A 136 -4.89 9.67 -0.75
N GLY A 137 -4.42 9.69 0.49
CA GLY A 137 -4.80 10.69 1.47
C GLY A 137 -4.14 12.04 1.21
N ASP A 138 -2.85 12.08 1.48
CA ASP A 138 -1.99 13.26 1.40
C ASP A 138 -1.87 13.83 -0.03
N ALA A 139 -2.18 13.01 -1.04
CA ALA A 139 -2.30 13.47 -2.43
C ALA A 139 -3.50 14.40 -2.69
N GLY A 140 -4.43 14.53 -1.73
CA GLY A 140 -5.63 15.35 -1.87
C GLY A 140 -6.91 14.52 -2.00
N ILE A 141 -7.00 13.39 -1.29
CA ILE A 141 -8.17 12.49 -1.28
C ILE A 141 -8.52 12.00 -2.69
N VAL A 142 -7.56 11.29 -3.31
CA VAL A 142 -7.73 10.77 -4.68
C VAL A 142 -8.31 9.36 -4.62
N VAL A 143 -9.56 9.22 -5.05
CA VAL A 143 -10.24 7.92 -5.15
C VAL A 143 -9.98 7.33 -6.54
N PRO A 144 -9.31 6.17 -6.65
CA PRO A 144 -9.06 5.55 -7.93
C PRO A 144 -10.35 4.91 -8.48
N PRO A 145 -10.46 4.71 -9.81
CA PRO A 145 -11.52 3.92 -10.40
C PRO A 145 -11.59 2.50 -9.79
N LYS A 146 -12.80 1.98 -9.61
CA LYS A 146 -13.00 0.67 -8.96
C LYS A 146 -12.42 -0.47 -9.78
N ASP A 147 -12.65 -0.43 -11.09
CA ASP A 147 -12.15 -1.40 -12.06
C ASP A 147 -10.63 -1.40 -12.15
N TYR A 148 -9.98 -0.24 -11.98
CA TYR A 148 -8.51 -0.17 -11.86
C TYR A 148 -8.00 -1.00 -10.69
N MET A 149 -8.55 -0.79 -9.49
CA MET A 149 -8.08 -1.48 -8.28
C MET A 149 -8.29 -3.00 -8.39
N GLN A 150 -9.41 -3.42 -8.96
CA GLN A 150 -9.72 -4.84 -9.18
C GLN A 150 -8.76 -5.49 -10.18
N GLN A 151 -8.45 -4.80 -11.28
CA GLN A 151 -7.50 -5.28 -12.29
C GLN A 151 -6.06 -5.29 -11.78
N LEU A 152 -5.65 -4.29 -11.00
CA LEU A 152 -4.34 -4.28 -10.34
C LEU A 152 -4.20 -5.46 -9.37
N PHE A 153 -5.23 -5.74 -8.59
CA PHE A 153 -5.26 -6.89 -7.69
C PHE A 153 -5.17 -8.21 -8.46
N ALA A 154 -5.97 -8.39 -9.52
CA ALA A 154 -5.91 -9.58 -10.37
C ALA A 154 -4.52 -9.79 -10.97
N LEU A 155 -3.91 -8.72 -11.50
CA LEU A 155 -2.55 -8.76 -12.06
C LEU A 155 -1.51 -9.18 -11.00
N CYS A 156 -1.65 -8.71 -9.76
CA CYS A 156 -0.78 -9.13 -8.66
C CYS A 156 -0.93 -10.63 -8.37
N LYS A 157 -2.17 -11.14 -8.30
CA LYS A 157 -2.45 -12.56 -8.06
C LYS A 157 -1.89 -13.45 -9.17
N GLU A 158 -2.03 -13.06 -10.42
CA GLU A 158 -1.52 -13.78 -11.59
C GLU A 158 0.01 -13.95 -11.55
N ASN A 159 0.73 -12.96 -11.01
CA ASN A 159 2.20 -12.94 -10.97
C ASN A 159 2.81 -13.35 -9.61
N GLY A 160 1.97 -13.73 -8.65
CA GLY A 160 2.42 -14.05 -7.28
C GLY A 160 3.03 -12.85 -6.55
N ILE A 161 2.60 -11.64 -6.91
CA ILE A 161 3.00 -10.38 -6.26
C ILE A 161 2.05 -10.15 -5.09
N LEU A 162 2.58 -9.88 -3.89
CA LEU A 162 1.73 -9.58 -2.73
C LEU A 162 1.05 -8.23 -2.90
N PHE A 163 -0.23 -8.18 -2.59
CA PHE A 163 -1.02 -6.95 -2.61
C PHE A 163 -1.17 -6.41 -1.19
N ILE A 164 -0.52 -5.28 -0.91
CA ILE A 164 -0.49 -4.64 0.41
C ILE A 164 -1.37 -3.39 0.40
N SER A 165 -2.40 -3.39 1.25
CA SER A 165 -3.27 -2.24 1.45
C SER A 165 -2.75 -1.36 2.59
N GLU A 166 -2.34 -0.14 2.26
CA GLU A 166 -1.94 0.87 3.23
C GLU A 166 -3.18 1.61 3.74
N GLU A 167 -3.56 1.32 4.99
CA GLU A 167 -4.80 1.79 5.61
C GLU A 167 -4.52 2.72 6.80
N VAL A 168 -3.31 3.29 6.88
CA VAL A 168 -2.94 4.15 8.02
C VAL A 168 -3.85 5.36 8.08
N GLN A 169 -4.19 5.98 6.95
CA GLN A 169 -5.14 7.11 6.92
C GLN A 169 -6.60 6.68 6.72
N GLN A 170 -6.84 5.73 5.81
CA GLN A 170 -8.20 5.36 5.34
C GLN A 170 -8.89 4.28 6.17
N GLY A 171 -8.14 3.60 7.04
CA GLY A 171 -8.66 2.58 7.93
C GLY A 171 -9.44 3.15 9.11
N MET A 172 -9.86 2.24 9.99
CA MET A 172 -10.57 2.54 11.25
C MET A 172 -11.82 3.41 11.05
N GLY A 173 -12.62 3.12 10.01
CA GLY A 173 -13.91 3.77 9.82
C GLY A 173 -13.90 5.06 9.01
N ARG A 174 -12.73 5.59 8.63
CA ARG A 174 -12.61 6.91 7.95
C ARG A 174 -13.49 7.03 6.72
N THR A 175 -13.61 5.97 5.94
CA THR A 175 -14.34 5.93 4.66
C THR A 175 -15.76 5.35 4.79
N GLY A 176 -16.28 5.16 6.02
CA GLY A 176 -17.58 4.53 6.27
C GLY A 176 -17.55 2.99 6.26
N LYS A 177 -16.38 2.38 6.11
CA LYS A 177 -16.10 0.95 6.35
C LYS A 177 -14.87 0.83 7.26
N TRP A 178 -14.60 -0.36 7.80
CA TRP A 178 -13.40 -0.58 8.62
C TRP A 178 -12.12 -0.24 7.86
N PHE A 179 -12.06 -0.61 6.58
CA PHE A 179 -10.90 -0.41 5.71
C PHE A 179 -11.36 0.10 4.35
N GLY A 180 -10.63 1.05 3.76
CA GLY A 180 -10.90 1.62 2.45
C GLY A 180 -10.93 0.57 1.34
N ILE A 181 -10.08 -0.45 1.42
CA ILE A 181 -9.98 -1.54 0.43
C ILE A 181 -11.30 -2.32 0.26
N GLN A 182 -12.15 -2.33 1.30
CA GLN A 182 -13.44 -3.02 1.27
C GLN A 182 -14.44 -2.39 0.28
N HIS A 183 -14.24 -1.12 -0.13
CA HIS A 183 -15.05 -0.49 -1.18
C HIS A 183 -14.78 -1.09 -2.58
N PHE A 184 -13.63 -1.74 -2.75
CA PHE A 184 -13.20 -2.36 -4.00
C PHE A 184 -13.50 -3.86 -4.05
N GLY A 185 -13.95 -4.46 -2.94
CA GLY A 185 -14.25 -5.89 -2.85
C GLY A 185 -13.01 -6.78 -2.88
N ILE A 186 -11.89 -6.27 -2.34
CA ILE A 186 -10.58 -6.94 -2.38
C ILE A 186 -10.19 -7.40 -0.97
N GLU A 187 -9.61 -8.60 -0.91
CA GLU A 187 -8.99 -9.16 0.28
C GLU A 187 -7.46 -9.11 0.09
N PRO A 188 -6.76 -8.09 0.63
CA PRO A 188 -5.32 -7.93 0.46
C PRO A 188 -4.51 -8.96 1.24
N ASP A 189 -3.27 -9.22 0.84
CA ASP A 189 -2.37 -10.15 1.52
C ASP A 189 -1.84 -9.55 2.84
N ILE A 190 -1.64 -8.23 2.88
CA ILE A 190 -1.20 -7.48 4.07
C ILE A 190 -2.02 -6.18 4.19
N ILE A 191 -2.38 -5.80 5.41
CA ILE A 191 -2.96 -4.49 5.74
C ILE A 191 -2.04 -3.77 6.72
N ILE A 192 -1.73 -2.51 6.43
CA ILE A 192 -0.91 -1.64 7.29
C ILE A 192 -1.85 -0.68 8.03
N MET A 193 -1.71 -0.58 9.36
CA MET A 193 -2.57 0.23 10.22
C MET A 193 -1.71 1.12 11.12
N ALA A 194 -2.22 2.29 11.53
CA ALA A 194 -1.67 3.14 12.59
C ALA A 194 -2.69 4.27 12.88
N LYS A 195 -2.22 5.49 13.20
CA LYS A 195 -3.03 6.73 13.39
C LYS A 195 -4.26 6.49 14.29
N ALA A 196 -5.43 6.31 13.68
CA ALA A 196 -6.70 6.15 14.38
C ALA A 196 -6.81 4.81 15.14
N LEU A 197 -5.94 3.83 14.84
CA LEU A 197 -5.88 2.52 15.52
C LEU A 197 -5.86 2.66 17.04
N ALA A 198 -5.13 3.65 17.56
CA ALA A 198 -5.10 3.99 18.97
C ALA A 198 -5.43 5.46 19.24
N SER A 199 -6.22 6.08 18.36
CA SER A 199 -6.67 7.48 18.48
C SER A 199 -5.54 8.48 18.79
N GLY A 200 -4.37 8.30 18.17
CA GLY A 200 -3.21 9.19 18.33
C GLY A 200 -2.13 8.69 19.29
N MET A 201 -2.39 7.65 20.09
CA MET A 201 -1.31 6.98 20.81
C MET A 201 -0.40 6.21 19.83
N PRO A 202 0.92 6.12 20.08
CA PRO A 202 1.83 5.38 19.20
C PRO A 202 1.51 3.89 19.16
N LEU A 203 0.89 3.46 18.06
CA LEU A 203 0.58 2.06 17.76
C LEU A 203 0.37 1.89 16.25
N SER A 204 0.94 0.82 15.70
CA SER A 204 0.75 0.36 14.32
C SER A 204 0.58 -1.16 14.27
#